data_AF-A0A346D494-F1
#
_entry.id   AF-A0A346D494-F1
#
_cell.length_a   1.000
_cell.length_b   1.000
_cell.length_c   1.000
_cell.angle_alpha   90.00
_cell.angle_beta   90.00
_cell.angle_gamma   90.00
#
_symmetry.space_group_name_H-M   'P 1'
#
loop_
_entity.id
_entity.type
_entity.pdbx_description
1 polymer ?
#
loop_
_entity_poly.entity_id
_entity_poly.type
_entity_poly.pdbx_seq_one_letter_code
_entity_poly.pdbx_strand_id
1 'polypeptide(L)'
;ATFMYTGGVSYQAIFLRPLWQGTKKNELNETVWPLIYPFYNGLVDAQRTPYFQIIFLGSCLWACIGFTITTATCNLAATFVAHTCGQIEIMMSHLNTLFDNNDEASEIVKTQLGFVVQSHVRMLRFTTNIELVFREICFSEVLGSIFIICSIEYSCLMEWENSDPFAIITYVQLFLSMTFNIFIFCHIGEMLREQCHQVG
;
A
#
# COMPACT_ATOMS: atom_id res chain seq x y z
N ALA A 1 6.82 3.36 -4.76
CA ALA A 1 7.57 4.15 -3.75
C ALA A 1 7.77 5.60 -4.18
N THR A 2 8.52 5.88 -5.27
CA THR A 2 8.90 7.26 -5.65
C THR A 2 7.72 8.22 -5.77
N PHE A 3 6.65 7.86 -6.50
CA PHE A 3 5.47 8.71 -6.66
C PHE A 3 4.74 9.04 -5.33
N MET A 4 4.64 8.07 -4.41
CA MET A 4 4.00 8.29 -3.10
C MET A 4 4.83 9.20 -2.20
N TYR A 5 6.15 8.98 -2.14
CA TYR A 5 7.04 9.84 -1.37
C TYR A 5 7.07 11.26 -1.94
N THR A 6 7.18 11.42 -3.26
CA THR A 6 7.17 12.74 -3.89
C THR A 6 5.84 13.46 -3.62
N GLY A 7 4.70 12.79 -3.81
CA GLY A 7 3.38 13.35 -3.54
C GLY A 7 3.17 13.77 -2.08
N GLY A 8 3.59 12.91 -1.14
CA GLY A 8 3.53 13.19 0.29
C GLY A 8 4.41 14.37 0.71
N VAL A 9 5.64 14.45 0.19
CA VAL A 9 6.54 15.57 0.46
C VAL A 9 5.99 16.88 -0.11
N SER A 10 5.43 16.88 -1.33
CA SER A 10 4.78 18.06 -1.89
C SER A 10 3.57 18.51 -1.08
N TYR A 11 2.78 17.58 -0.52
CA TYR A 11 1.66 17.92 0.36
C TYR A 11 2.14 18.56 1.66
N GLN A 12 3.16 18.01 2.30
CA GLN A 12 3.77 18.63 3.48
C GLN A 12 4.38 20.01 3.16
N ALA A 13 4.91 20.21 1.96
CA ALA A 13 5.44 21.49 1.51
C ALA A 13 4.37 22.60 1.40
N ILE A 14 3.10 22.26 1.07
CA ILE A 14 1.98 23.21 1.07
C ILE A 14 1.76 23.78 2.47
N PHE A 15 1.75 22.91 3.49
CA PHE A 15 1.57 23.33 4.89
C PHE A 15 2.77 24.08 5.46
N LEU A 16 3.97 23.86 4.90
CA LEU A 16 5.19 24.57 5.27
C LEU A 16 5.33 25.96 4.61
N ARG A 17 4.58 26.22 3.53
CA ARG A 17 4.60 27.48 2.76
C ARG A 17 4.50 28.78 3.61
N PRO A 18 3.67 28.86 4.66
CA PRO A 18 3.55 30.08 5.48
C PRO A 18 4.83 30.44 6.26
N LEU A 19 5.73 29.49 6.50
CA LEU A 19 7.03 29.76 7.14
C LEU A 19 7.94 30.60 6.23
N TRP A 20 7.79 30.47 4.91
CA TRP A 20 8.63 31.19 3.93
C TRP A 20 7.95 32.40 3.31
N GLN A 21 6.62 32.36 3.14
CA GLN A 21 5.84 33.41 2.48
C GLN A 21 5.09 34.35 3.45
N GLY A 22 5.19 34.09 4.75
CA GLY A 22 4.44 34.81 5.77
C GLY A 22 3.05 34.18 6.01
N THR A 23 2.56 34.32 7.24
CA THR A 23 1.32 33.66 7.67
C THR A 23 0.08 34.43 7.23
N LYS A 24 -1.00 33.71 6.91
CA LYS A 24 -2.32 34.32 6.66
C LYS A 24 -2.85 34.91 7.98
N LYS A 25 -3.36 36.14 7.92
CA LYS A 25 -4.05 36.78 9.05
C LYS A 25 -5.55 36.52 8.93
N ASN A 26 -6.18 36.14 10.04
CA ASN A 26 -7.63 35.96 10.14
C ASN A 26 -8.37 37.32 10.13
N GLU A 27 -9.69 37.32 10.08
CA GLU A 27 -10.56 38.52 10.20
C GLU A 27 -10.30 39.30 11.50
N LEU A 28 -9.81 38.62 12.54
CA LEU A 28 -9.39 39.20 13.83
C LEU A 28 -7.94 39.72 13.82
N ASN A 29 -7.26 39.73 12.67
CA ASN A 29 -5.86 40.13 12.47
C ASN A 29 -4.84 39.23 13.20
N GLU A 30 -5.26 38.03 13.60
CA GLU A 30 -4.41 37.03 14.24
C GLU A 30 -3.73 36.12 13.22
N THR A 31 -2.49 35.74 13.52
CA THR A 31 -1.62 34.92 12.68
C THR A 31 -2.04 33.45 12.77
N VAL A 32 -2.71 32.91 11.74
CA VAL A 32 -3.22 31.53 11.76
C VAL A 32 -2.27 30.60 11.02
N TRP A 33 -1.73 29.62 11.74
CA TRP A 33 -0.95 28.54 11.14
C TRP A 33 -1.88 27.48 10.54
N PRO A 34 -1.67 27.06 9.29
CA PRO A 34 -2.45 25.96 8.71
C PRO A 34 -2.01 24.65 9.37
N LEU A 35 -2.94 24.02 10.08
CA LEU A 35 -2.72 22.70 10.65
C LEU A 35 -3.13 21.62 9.64
N ILE A 36 -2.29 20.60 9.49
CA ILE A 36 -2.55 19.42 8.64
C ILE A 36 -3.77 18.64 9.15
N TYR A 37 -3.99 18.64 10.47
CA TYR A 37 -5.13 18.02 11.15
C TYR A 37 -5.68 18.97 12.21
N PRO A 38 -7.00 19.11 12.35
CA PRO A 38 -7.59 19.93 13.41
C PRO A 38 -7.18 19.37 14.78
N PHE A 39 -6.22 20.03 15.43
CA PHE A 39 -5.77 19.65 16.77
C PHE A 39 -6.71 20.25 17.82
N TYR A 40 -7.05 19.47 18.85
CA TYR A 40 -7.90 19.96 19.94
C TYR A 40 -7.13 20.99 20.77
N ASN A 41 -7.45 22.27 20.58
CA ASN A 41 -6.81 23.41 21.24
C ASN A 41 -7.01 23.47 22.77
N GLY A 42 -7.81 22.58 23.37
CA GLY A 42 -8.07 22.58 24.80
C GLY A 42 -6.91 22.09 25.69
N LEU A 43 -5.89 21.43 25.11
CA LEU A 43 -4.72 20.94 25.88
C LEU A 43 -3.43 21.71 25.54
N VAL A 44 -3.21 22.04 24.27
CA VAL A 44 -2.04 22.78 23.80
C VAL A 44 -2.50 23.72 22.71
N ASP A 45 -2.11 24.99 22.84
CA ASP A 45 -2.37 26.01 21.82
C ASP A 45 -1.48 25.74 20.60
N ALA A 46 -2.06 25.06 19.61
CA ALA A 46 -1.34 24.61 18.42
C ALA A 46 -0.91 25.75 17.49
N GLN A 47 -1.40 26.97 17.71
CA GLN A 47 -1.01 28.17 16.97
C GLN A 47 0.19 28.90 17.58
N ARG A 48 0.66 28.50 18.77
CA ARG A 48 1.77 29.15 19.46
C ARG A 48 3.11 28.49 19.11
N THR A 49 4.04 29.25 18.53
CA THR A 49 5.44 28.80 18.35
C THR A 49 6.06 28.58 19.74
N PRO A 50 6.68 27.41 20.04
CA PRO A 50 7.19 26.37 19.14
C PRO A 50 6.30 25.12 18.94
N TYR A 51 5.12 25.03 19.56
CA TYR A 51 4.29 23.82 19.53
C TYR A 51 3.85 23.40 18.12
N PHE A 52 3.54 24.38 17.27
CA PHE A 52 3.24 24.15 15.85
C PHE A 52 4.33 23.33 15.14
N GLN A 53 5.61 23.67 15.36
CA GLN A 53 6.74 22.99 14.71
C GLN A 53 6.85 21.53 15.17
N ILE A 54 6.59 21.26 16.45
CA ILE A 54 6.62 19.91 17.02
C ILE A 54 5.48 19.06 16.45
N ILE A 55 4.26 19.60 16.40
CA ILE A 55 3.10 18.91 15.83
C ILE A 55 3.31 18.63 14.33
N PHE A 56 3.88 19.60 13.61
CA PHE A 56 4.21 19.43 12.19
C PHE A 56 5.28 18.35 11.98
N LEU A 57 6.39 18.39 12.73
CA LEU A 57 7.43 17.35 12.66
C LEU A 57 6.87 15.96 13.00
N GLY A 58 6.02 15.87 14.02
CA GLY A 58 5.32 14.62 14.35
C GLY A 58 4.44 14.12 13.21
N SER A 59 3.72 15.03 12.53
CA SER A 59 2.88 14.71 11.38
C SER A 59 3.69 14.23 10.18
N CYS A 60 4.86 14.83 9.92
CA CYS A 60 5.80 14.38 8.89
C CYS A 60 6.37 12.98 9.21
N LEU A 61 6.77 12.74 10.46
CA LEU A 61 7.24 11.42 10.89
C LEU A 61 6.14 10.36 10.73
N TRP A 62 4.92 10.69 11.14
CA TRP A 62 3.76 9.83 10.94
C TRP A 62 3.51 9.50 9.46
N ALA A 63 3.54 10.51 8.59
CA ALA A 63 3.38 10.32 7.15
C ALA A 63 4.49 9.42 6.57
N CYS A 64 5.75 9.64 6.95
CA CYS A 64 6.88 8.80 6.53
C CYS A 64 6.72 7.34 6.98
N ILE A 65 6.28 7.11 8.22
CA ILE A 65 5.98 5.78 8.73
C ILE A 65 4.86 5.14 7.90
N GLY A 66 3.76 5.86 7.66
CA GLY A 66 2.65 5.38 6.83
C GLY A 66 3.08 4.97 5.42
N PHE A 67 3.85 5.82 4.71
CA PHE A 67 4.36 5.48 3.37
C PHE A 67 5.30 4.28 3.38
N THR A 68 6.10 4.13 4.44
CA THR A 68 6.98 2.97 4.62
C THR A 68 6.15 1.71 4.81
N ILE A 69 5.09 1.76 5.63
CA ILE A 69 4.17 0.63 5.85
C ILE A 69 3.52 0.22 4.53
N THR A 70 2.90 1.14 3.78
CA THR A 70 2.30 0.83 2.47
C THR A 70 3.32 0.26 1.47
N THR A 71 4.54 0.81 1.43
CA THR A 71 5.58 0.28 0.53
C THR A 71 6.02 -1.12 0.97
N ALA A 72 6.13 -1.35 2.28
CA ALA A 72 6.48 -2.64 2.84
C ALA A 72 5.38 -3.69 2.59
N THR A 73 4.09 -3.33 2.73
CA THR A 73 2.98 -4.23 2.42
C THR A 73 2.99 -4.62 0.94
N CYS A 74 3.19 -3.66 0.02
CA CYS A 74 3.35 -3.94 -1.41
C CYS A 74 4.48 -4.94 -1.69
N ASN A 75 5.66 -4.72 -1.09
CA ASN A 75 6.84 -5.58 -1.29
C ASN A 75 6.63 -6.98 -0.70
N LEU A 76 5.99 -7.05 0.48
CA LEU A 76 5.65 -8.32 1.14
C LEU A 76 4.68 -9.13 0.26
N ALA A 77 3.64 -8.46 -0.26
CA ALA A 77 2.70 -9.00 -1.22
C ALA A 77 3.40 -9.59 -2.45
N ALA A 78 4.25 -8.81 -3.11
CA ALA A 78 5.01 -9.25 -4.28
C ALA A 78 5.93 -10.44 -3.95
N THR A 79 6.59 -10.40 -2.78
CA THR A 79 7.48 -11.49 -2.33
C THR A 79 6.70 -12.77 -2.05
N PHE A 80 5.51 -12.68 -1.44
CA PHE A 80 4.66 -13.85 -1.21
C PHE A 80 4.21 -14.49 -2.53
N VAL A 81 3.79 -13.70 -3.50
CA VAL A 81 3.41 -14.23 -4.82
C VAL A 81 4.62 -14.85 -5.50
N ALA A 82 5.76 -14.16 -5.58
CA ALA A 82 6.98 -14.71 -6.18
C ALA A 82 7.47 -15.99 -5.49
N HIS A 83 7.44 -16.03 -4.16
CA HIS A 83 7.80 -17.22 -3.39
C HIS A 83 6.84 -18.37 -3.66
N THR A 84 5.54 -18.09 -3.81
CA THR A 84 4.54 -19.11 -4.14
C THR A 84 4.78 -19.69 -5.53
N CYS A 85 4.94 -18.83 -6.54
CA CYS A 85 5.27 -19.27 -7.90
C CYS A 85 6.54 -20.13 -7.91
N GLY A 86 7.58 -19.71 -7.18
CA GLY A 86 8.82 -20.48 -7.07
C GLY A 86 8.65 -21.83 -6.36
N GLN A 87 7.89 -21.89 -5.26
CA GLN A 87 7.60 -23.16 -4.57
C GLN A 87 6.80 -24.13 -5.45
N ILE A 88 5.86 -23.61 -6.25
CA ILE A 88 5.09 -24.41 -7.22
C ILE A 88 6.02 -24.96 -8.31
N GLU A 89 6.88 -24.12 -8.89
CA GLU A 89 7.82 -24.50 -9.94
C GLU A 89 8.84 -25.55 -9.47
N ILE A 90 9.40 -25.38 -8.26
CA ILE A 90 10.32 -26.36 -7.65
C ILE A 90 9.60 -27.69 -7.45
N MET A 91 8.38 -27.69 -6.91
CA MET A 91 7.62 -28.93 -6.72
C MET A 91 7.33 -29.62 -8.05
N MET A 92 6.94 -28.88 -9.08
CA MET A 92 6.72 -29.42 -10.43
C MET A 92 8.00 -29.99 -11.04
N SER A 93 9.14 -29.33 -10.86
CA SER A 93 10.44 -29.83 -11.32
C SER A 93 10.82 -31.15 -10.63
N HIS A 94 10.58 -31.27 -9.33
CA HIS A 94 10.83 -32.51 -8.57
C HIS A 94 9.90 -33.64 -9.02
N LEU A 95 8.65 -33.33 -9.38
CA LEU A 95 7.73 -34.30 -9.97
C LEU A 95 8.21 -34.76 -11.35
N ASN A 96 8.60 -33.85 -12.24
CA ASN A 96 9.08 -34.19 -13.58
C ASN A 96 10.33 -35.07 -13.56
N THR A 97 11.30 -34.79 -12.68
CA THR A 97 12.51 -35.63 -12.54
C THR A 97 12.22 -37.02 -11.98
N LEU A 98 11.15 -37.19 -11.18
CA LEU A 98 10.68 -38.50 -10.73
C LEU A 98 10.01 -39.31 -11.86
N PHE A 99 9.42 -38.64 -12.86
CA PHE A 99 8.79 -39.29 -14.02
C PHE A 99 9.80 -39.64 -15.12
N ASP A 100 10.83 -38.82 -15.34
CA ASP A 100 11.83 -39.02 -16.40
C ASP A 100 12.78 -40.21 -16.14
N ASN A 101 12.84 -40.70 -14.89
CA ASN A 101 13.76 -41.77 -14.48
C ASN A 101 13.15 -43.19 -14.46
N ASN A 102 11.94 -43.41 -14.99
CA ASN A 102 11.21 -44.65 -14.70
C ASN A 102 10.65 -45.39 -15.92
N ASP A 103 11.40 -46.39 -16.39
CA ASP A 103 10.90 -47.52 -17.19
C ASP A 103 10.49 -48.66 -16.23
N GLU A 104 9.20 -49.05 -16.26
CA GLU A 104 8.57 -50.26 -15.69
C GLU A 104 8.44 -50.44 -14.14
N ALA A 105 7.20 -50.32 -13.60
CA ALA A 105 6.53 -51.25 -12.66
C ALA A 105 5.21 -50.66 -12.09
N SER A 106 4.12 -51.44 -12.09
CA SER A 106 2.77 -50.97 -11.71
C SER A 106 2.56 -50.58 -10.23
N GLU A 107 3.36 -51.11 -9.30
CA GLU A 107 3.34 -50.68 -7.89
C GLU A 107 3.98 -49.30 -7.68
N ILE A 108 4.98 -48.97 -8.49
CA ILE A 108 5.64 -47.66 -8.45
C ILE A 108 4.65 -46.58 -8.91
N VAL A 109 3.79 -46.88 -9.90
CA VAL A 109 2.75 -45.97 -10.38
C VAL A 109 1.74 -45.59 -9.28
N LYS A 110 1.30 -46.53 -8.44
CA LYS A 110 0.40 -46.23 -7.31
C LYS A 110 1.07 -45.34 -6.27
N THR A 111 2.34 -45.62 -5.99
CA THR A 111 3.13 -44.88 -4.99
C THR A 111 3.43 -43.46 -5.48
N GLN A 112 3.76 -43.31 -6.77
CA GLN A 112 3.94 -42.03 -7.45
C GLN A 112 2.64 -41.22 -7.52
N LEU A 113 1.51 -41.84 -7.86
CA LEU A 113 0.21 -41.16 -7.86
C LEU A 113 -0.15 -40.65 -6.46
N GLY A 114 0.09 -41.45 -5.42
CA GLY A 114 -0.05 -41.02 -4.03
C GLY A 114 0.82 -39.81 -3.69
N PHE A 115 2.08 -39.81 -4.17
CA PHE A 115 3.00 -38.69 -3.99
C PHE A 115 2.56 -37.41 -4.73
N VAL A 116 2.05 -37.55 -5.96
CA VAL A 116 1.48 -36.43 -6.74
C VAL A 116 0.28 -35.84 -6.03
N VAL A 117 -0.67 -36.67 -5.60
CA VAL A 117 -1.88 -36.21 -4.89
C VAL A 117 -1.49 -35.54 -3.57
N GLN A 118 -0.57 -36.10 -2.81
CA GLN A 118 -0.12 -35.51 -1.55
C GLN A 118 0.60 -34.17 -1.77
N SER A 119 1.42 -34.07 -2.82
CA SER A 119 2.10 -32.83 -3.22
C SER A 119 1.08 -31.77 -3.67
N HIS A 120 0.11 -32.14 -4.49
CA HIS A 120 -0.94 -31.26 -4.98
C HIS A 120 -1.84 -30.74 -3.85
N VAL A 121 -2.23 -31.59 -2.90
CA VAL A 121 -3.00 -31.18 -1.71
C VAL A 121 -2.19 -30.23 -0.83
N ARG A 122 -0.89 -30.47 -0.67
CA ARG A 122 0.00 -29.59 0.08
C ARG A 122 0.11 -28.21 -0.58
N MET A 123 0.24 -28.18 -1.90
CA MET A 123 0.32 -26.96 -2.71
C MET A 123 -0.98 -26.16 -2.64
N LEU A 124 -2.13 -26.81 -2.79
CA LEU A 124 -3.45 -26.18 -2.60
C LEU A 124 -3.55 -25.54 -1.21
N ARG A 125 -3.23 -26.30 -0.15
CA ARG A 125 -3.31 -25.78 1.23
C ARG A 125 -2.40 -24.58 1.46
N PHE A 126 -1.19 -24.58 0.89
CA PHE A 126 -0.27 -23.45 0.98
C PHE A 126 -0.82 -22.21 0.28
N THR A 127 -1.29 -22.39 -0.96
CA THR A 127 -1.82 -21.30 -1.78
C THR A 127 -3.07 -20.68 -1.15
N THR A 128 -3.99 -21.50 -0.64
CA THR A 128 -5.18 -21.02 0.10
C THR A 128 -4.80 -20.19 1.33
N ASN A 129 -3.79 -20.60 2.10
CA ASN A 129 -3.36 -19.82 3.27
C ASN A 129 -2.81 -18.44 2.87
N ILE A 130 -2.06 -18.37 1.77
CA ILE A 130 -1.50 -17.10 1.26
C ILE A 130 -2.60 -16.21 0.70
N GLU A 131 -3.56 -16.79 -0.04
CA GLU A 131 -4.72 -16.06 -0.55
C GLU A 131 -5.50 -15.41 0.60
N LEU A 132 -5.72 -16.11 1.71
CA LEU A 132 -6.37 -15.55 2.90
C LEU A 132 -5.60 -14.35 3.46
N VAL A 133 -4.28 -14.49 3.66
CA VAL A 133 -3.45 -13.40 4.20
C VAL A 133 -3.43 -12.21 3.25
N PHE A 134 -3.24 -12.46 1.95
CA PHE A 134 -3.19 -11.43 0.93
C PHE A 134 -4.52 -10.69 0.80
N ARG A 135 -5.66 -11.40 0.93
CA ARG A 135 -6.99 -10.81 0.94
C ARG A 135 -7.17 -9.81 2.08
N GLU A 136 -6.76 -10.17 3.30
CA GLU A 136 -6.84 -9.25 4.46
C GLU A 136 -5.95 -8.01 4.23
N ILE A 137 -4.73 -8.19 3.71
CA ILE A 137 -3.84 -7.08 3.37
C ILE A 137 -4.48 -6.15 2.33
N CYS A 138 -4.97 -6.71 1.21
CA CYS A 138 -5.62 -5.93 0.16
C CYS A 138 -6.84 -5.17 0.67
N PHE A 139 -7.67 -5.83 1.48
CA PHE A 139 -8.83 -5.18 2.08
C PHE A 139 -8.43 -3.97 2.92
N SER A 140 -7.43 -4.14 3.80
CA SER A 140 -6.93 -3.05 4.63
C SER A 140 -6.33 -1.89 3.83
N GLU A 141 -5.58 -2.18 2.77
CA GLU A 141 -4.93 -1.16 1.93
C GLU A 141 -5.94 -0.40 1.06
N VAL A 142 -6.90 -1.12 0.44
CA VAL A 142 -7.95 -0.50 -0.37
C VAL A 142 -8.82 0.40 0.50
N LEU A 143 -9.24 -0.06 1.68
CA LEU A 143 -9.98 0.78 2.62
C LEU A 143 -9.19 2.03 3.02
N GLY A 144 -7.92 1.87 3.43
CA GLY A 144 -7.05 2.99 3.78
C GLY A 144 -6.89 3.99 2.63
N SER A 145 -6.68 3.49 1.42
CA SER A 145 -6.53 4.31 0.22
C SER A 145 -7.80 5.09 -0.12
N ILE A 146 -9.00 4.49 0.04
CA ILE A 146 -10.28 5.16 -0.14
C ILE A 146 -10.41 6.34 0.82
N PHE A 147 -10.14 6.14 2.12
CA PHE A 147 -10.21 7.21 3.11
C PHE A 147 -9.27 8.38 2.76
N ILE A 148 -8.06 8.07 2.30
CA ILE A 148 -7.08 9.08 1.90
C ILE A 148 -7.53 9.82 0.64
N ILE A 149 -8.02 9.10 -0.38
CA ILE A 149 -8.54 9.70 -1.62
C ILE A 149 -9.69 10.66 -1.33
N CYS A 150 -10.70 10.23 -0.55
CA CYS A 150 -11.82 11.09 -0.17
C CYS A 150 -11.36 12.36 0.55
N SER A 151 -10.38 12.24 1.45
CA SER A 151 -9.83 13.38 2.19
C SER A 151 -9.08 14.35 1.27
N ILE A 152 -8.33 13.83 0.29
CA ILE A 152 -7.61 14.62 -0.72
C ILE A 152 -8.59 15.35 -1.63
N GLU A 153 -9.62 14.67 -2.14
CA GLU A 153 -10.64 15.26 -3.00
C GLU A 153 -11.37 16.41 -2.30
N TYR A 154 -11.78 16.19 -1.04
CA TYR A 154 -12.38 17.24 -0.22
C TYR A 154 -11.45 18.46 -0.07
N SER A 155 -10.17 18.22 0.21
CA SER A 155 -9.18 19.29 0.34
C SER A 155 -8.94 20.04 -0.98
N CYS A 156 -8.95 19.30 -2.10
CA CYS A 156 -8.85 19.87 -3.44
C CYS A 156 -10.02 20.79 -3.76
N LEU A 157 -11.26 20.37 -3.42
CA LEU A 157 -12.45 21.20 -3.60
C LEU A 157 -12.40 22.49 -2.77
N MET A 158 -11.93 22.41 -1.52
CA MET A 158 -11.75 23.60 -0.67
C MET A 158 -10.71 24.57 -1.21
N GLU A 159 -9.59 24.08 -1.74
CA GLU A 159 -8.52 24.94 -2.28
C GLU A 159 -8.78 25.41 -3.72
N TRP A 160 -9.73 24.79 -4.43
CA TRP A 160 -10.12 25.19 -5.78
C TRP A 160 -10.59 26.65 -5.83
N GLU A 161 -11.30 27.11 -4.79
CA GLU A 161 -11.75 28.49 -4.66
C GLU A 161 -10.58 29.48 -4.56
N ASN A 162 -9.46 29.08 -3.93
CA ASN A 162 -8.25 29.90 -3.80
C ASN A 162 -7.39 29.91 -5.09
N SER A 163 -7.70 29.04 -6.07
CA SER A 163 -6.99 28.92 -7.35
C SER A 163 -5.45 28.79 -7.21
N ASP A 164 -4.96 28.07 -6.20
CA ASP A 164 -3.52 27.82 -6.03
C ASP A 164 -3.05 26.64 -6.90
N PRO A 165 -2.35 26.89 -8.02
CA PRO A 165 -1.97 25.84 -8.95
C PRO A 165 -1.03 24.81 -8.33
N PHE A 166 -0.20 25.20 -7.36
CA PHE A 166 0.74 24.28 -6.70
C PHE A 166 0.00 23.25 -5.84
N ALA A 167 -1.05 23.68 -5.13
CA ALA A 167 -1.90 22.81 -4.32
C ALA A 167 -2.68 21.83 -5.21
N ILE A 168 -3.33 22.34 -6.27
CA ILE A 168 -4.11 21.53 -7.22
C ILE A 168 -3.23 20.45 -7.87
N ILE A 169 -2.03 20.81 -8.37
CA ILE A 169 -1.10 19.85 -8.97
C ILE A 169 -0.72 18.76 -7.96
N THR A 170 -0.44 19.14 -6.72
CA THR A 170 -0.08 18.21 -5.65
C THR A 170 -1.21 17.22 -5.35
N TYR A 171 -2.46 17.70 -5.26
CA TYR A 171 -3.62 16.85 -5.04
C TYR A 171 -3.86 15.87 -6.17
N VAL A 172 -3.76 16.34 -7.43
CA VAL A 172 -3.87 15.47 -8.61
C VAL A 172 -2.77 14.41 -8.63
N GLN A 173 -1.53 14.79 -8.32
CA GLN A 173 -0.40 13.85 -8.25
C GLN A 173 -0.62 12.78 -7.18
N LEU A 174 -1.11 13.17 -5.99
CA LEU A 174 -1.43 12.23 -4.91
C LEU A 174 -2.56 11.27 -5.28
N PHE A 175 -3.62 11.78 -5.92
CA PHE A 175 -4.74 10.97 -6.40
C PHE A 175 -4.28 9.91 -7.40
N LEU A 176 -3.48 10.30 -8.40
CA LEU A 176 -2.91 9.37 -9.36
C LEU A 176 -2.03 8.33 -8.66
N SER A 177 -1.20 8.76 -7.70
CA SER A 177 -0.33 7.85 -6.96
C SER A 177 -1.11 6.78 -6.16
N MET A 178 -2.21 7.15 -5.52
CA MET A 178 -3.05 6.19 -4.78
C MET A 178 -3.80 5.25 -5.73
N THR A 179 -4.26 5.76 -6.87
CA THR A 179 -4.88 4.94 -7.92
C THR A 179 -3.93 3.85 -8.43
N PHE A 180 -2.66 4.21 -8.71
CA PHE A 180 -1.66 3.23 -9.10
C PHE A 180 -1.36 2.21 -7.99
N ASN A 181 -1.36 2.62 -6.72
CA ASN A 181 -1.14 1.71 -5.61
C ASN A 181 -2.24 0.62 -5.57
N ILE A 182 -3.52 1.03 -5.61
CA ILE A 182 -4.65 0.10 -5.68
C ILE A 182 -4.54 -0.82 -6.90
N PHE A 183 -4.21 -0.27 -8.07
CA PHE A 183 -4.08 -1.07 -9.29
C PHE A 183 -3.01 -2.15 -9.18
N ILE A 184 -1.86 -1.84 -8.56
CA ILE A 184 -0.80 -2.83 -8.30
C ILE A 184 -1.31 -3.95 -7.40
N PHE A 185 -2.01 -3.63 -6.31
CA PHE A 185 -2.59 -4.66 -5.43
C PHE A 185 -3.62 -5.53 -6.16
N CYS A 186 -4.50 -4.93 -6.95
CA CYS A 186 -5.46 -5.67 -7.77
C CYS A 186 -4.77 -6.61 -8.76
N HIS A 187 -3.70 -6.14 -9.42
CA HIS A 187 -2.94 -6.95 -10.37
C HIS A 187 -2.23 -8.14 -9.69
N ILE A 188 -1.59 -7.92 -8.54
CA ILE A 188 -0.95 -8.98 -7.76
C ILE A 188 -2.01 -9.99 -7.26
N GLY A 189 -3.17 -9.52 -6.84
CA GLY A 189 -4.28 -10.37 -6.42
C GLY A 189 -4.84 -11.22 -7.55
N GLU A 190 -4.96 -10.66 -8.75
CA GLU A 190 -5.39 -11.39 -9.93
C GLU A 190 -4.39 -12.48 -10.32
N MET A 191 -3.08 -12.17 -10.29
CA MET A 191 -2.03 -13.18 -10.51
C MET A 191 -2.11 -14.33 -9.51
N LEU A 192 -2.32 -14.02 -8.23
CA LEU A 192 -2.48 -15.06 -7.20
C LEU A 192 -3.72 -15.93 -7.45
N ARG A 193 -4.83 -15.30 -7.85
CA ARG A 193 -6.09 -15.98 -8.19
C ARG A 193 -5.93 -16.93 -9.39
N GLU A 194 -5.22 -16.51 -10.44
CA GLU A 194 -4.93 -17.35 -11.60
C GLU A 194 -4.06 -18.55 -11.23
N GLN A 195 -3.02 -18.35 -10.41
CA GLN A 195 -2.17 -19.45 -9.94
C GLN A 195 -2.96 -20.44 -9.06
N CYS A 196 -3.85 -19.97 -8.19
CA CYS A 196 -4.77 -20.85 -7.45
C CYS A 196 -5.62 -21.71 -8.39
N HIS A 197 -6.12 -21.14 -9.48
CA HIS A 197 -7.00 -21.83 -10.42
C HIS A 197 -6.27 -22.79 -11.37
N GLN A 198 -4.98 -22.55 -11.67
CA GLN A 198 -4.17 -23.52 -12.43
C GLN A 198 -3.76 -24.72 -11.59
N VAL A 199 -3.63 -24.53 -10.27
CA VAL A 199 -3.24 -25.57 -9.32
C VAL A 199 -4.43 -26.36 -8.77
N GLY A 200 -5.68 -25.87 -8.87
CA GLY A 200 -6.89 -26.56 -8.40
C GLY A 200 -7.60 -27.36 -9.48
#